data_AF-A0AAX2UPA5-F1
#
_entry.id   AF-A0AAX2UPA5-F1
#
_cell.length_a   1.000
_cell.length_b   1.000
_cell.length_c   1.000
_cell.angle_alpha   90.00
_cell.angle_beta   90.00
_cell.angle_gamma   90.00
#
_symmetry.space_group_name_H-M   'P 1'
#
loop_
_entity.id
_entity.type
_entity.pdbx_description
1 polymer ?
#
loop_
_entity_poly.entity_id
_entity_poly.type
_entity_poly.pdbx_seq_one_letter_code
_entity_poly.pdbx_strand_id
1 'polypeptide(L)' 'MMKLSTGQDSTLGNYRKMTAAIFGEDSKAVEFLDKKIAESPNGENEEVIVEESQAVLMLSTIHNRGVKGV' A
#
# COMPACT_ATOMS: atom_id res chain seq x y z
N MET A 1 5.63 -15.98 -1.18
CA MET A 1 5.31 -14.61 -0.77
C MET A 1 6.53 -13.73 -0.94
N MET A 2 6.41 -12.62 -1.67
CA MET A 2 7.48 -11.64 -1.76
C MET A 2 7.75 -11.01 -0.38
N LYS A 3 8.99 -10.58 -0.14
CA LYS A 3 9.38 -9.87 1.07
C LYS A 3 9.64 -8.41 0.76
N LEU A 4 9.18 -7.52 1.63
CA LEU A 4 9.61 -6.13 1.65
C LEU A 4 11.08 -6.05 2.06
N SER A 5 11.72 -4.94 1.73
CA SER A 5 13.07 -4.58 2.17
C SER A 5 13.24 -4.60 3.70
N THR A 6 12.14 -4.47 4.45
CA THR A 6 12.07 -4.59 5.92
C THR A 6 12.04 -6.03 6.44
N GLY A 7 12.02 -7.04 5.55
CA GLY A 7 11.90 -8.46 5.89
C GLY A 7 10.47 -8.93 6.17
N GLN A 8 9.49 -8.04 6.12
CA GLN A 8 8.07 -8.36 6.29
C GLN A 8 7.45 -8.94 5.02
N ASP A 9 6.34 -9.66 5.14
CA ASP A 9 5.60 -10.15 3.97
C ASP A 9 5.01 -9.00 3.15
N SER A 10 5.09 -9.11 1.83
CA SER A 10 4.51 -8.18 0.87
C SER A 10 2.99 -8.31 0.87
N THR A 11 2.34 -7.67 1.84
CA THR A 11 0.88 -7.71 2.03
C THR A 11 0.29 -6.31 2.06
N LEU A 12 -1.00 -6.18 1.73
CA LEU A 12 -1.70 -4.89 1.81
C LEU A 12 -1.57 -4.25 3.20
N GLY A 13 -1.68 -5.04 4.27
CA GLY A 13 -1.54 -4.56 5.64
C GLY A 13 -0.15 -4.01 5.95
N ASN A 14 0.92 -4.68 5.50
CA ASN A 14 2.28 -4.19 5.71
C ASN A 14 2.60 -2.95 4.85
N TYR A 15 2.09 -2.88 3.61
CA TYR A 15 2.15 -1.66 2.82
C TYR A 15 1.40 -0.51 3.49
N ARG A 16 0.22 -0.77 4.07
CA ARG A 16 -0.58 0.24 4.76
C ARG A 16 0.14 0.80 5.98
N LYS A 17 0.73 -0.07 6.81
CA LYS A 17 1.57 0.34 7.96
C LYS A 17 2.78 1.17 7.53
N MET A 18 3.50 0.71 6.50
CA MET A 18 4.66 1.44 5.96
C MET A 18 4.23 2.81 5.41
N THR A 19 3.14 2.86 4.65
CA THR A 19 2.61 4.09 4.04
C THR A 19 2.17 5.09 5.12
N ALA A 20 1.50 4.63 6.18
CA ALA A 20 1.13 5.47 7.30
C ALA A 20 2.35 6.03 8.04
N ALA A 21 3.40 5.22 8.22
CA ALA A 21 4.64 5.67 8.85
C ALA A 21 5.41 6.72 8.01
N ILE A 22 5.34 6.64 6.67
CA ILE A 22 6.07 7.54 5.77
C ILE A 22 5.27 8.82 5.47
N PHE A 23 3.97 8.70 5.18
CA PHE A 23 3.13 9.79 4.67
C PHE A 23 2.06 10.27 5.65
N GLY A 24 1.89 9.60 6.79
CA GLY A 24 0.83 9.86 7.77
C GLY A 24 -0.44 9.03 7.57
N GLU A 25 -1.15 8.80 8.67
CA GLU A 25 -2.44 8.07 8.71
C GLU A 25 -3.51 8.71 7.80
N ASP A 26 -3.58 10.04 7.75
CA ASP A 26 -4.56 10.77 6.95
C ASP A 26 -4.17 10.93 5.46
N SER A 27 -3.15 10.20 5.01
CA SER A 27 -2.67 10.32 3.64
C SER A 27 -3.62 9.64 2.63
N LYS A 28 -3.75 10.22 1.44
CA LYS A 28 -4.52 9.63 0.33
C LYS A 28 -4.04 8.23 -0.08
N ALA A 29 -2.77 7.93 0.17
CA ALA A 29 -2.20 6.61 -0.08
C ALA A 29 -2.66 5.58 0.95
N VAL A 30 -2.76 5.96 2.23
CA VAL A 30 -3.38 5.12 3.26
C VAL A 30 -4.86 4.91 2.95
N GLU A 31 -5.61 5.95 2.58
CA GLU A 31 -7.01 5.82 2.18
C GLU A 31 -7.20 4.85 1.00
N PHE A 32 -6.30 4.92 0.00
CA PHE A 32 -6.31 3.99 -1.12
C PHE A 32 -6.08 2.54 -0.67
N LEU A 33 -5.12 2.31 0.23
CA LEU A 33 -4.82 0.98 0.74
C LEU A 33 -5.95 0.45 1.64
N ASP A 34 -6.55 1.28 2.47
CA ASP A 34 -7.70 0.91 3.31
C ASP A 34 -8.90 0.47 2.44
N LYS A 35 -9.17 1.17 1.33
CA LYS A 35 -10.17 0.74 0.33
C LYS A 35 -9.82 -0.60 -0.29
N LYS A 36 -8.55 -0.81 -0.69
CA LYS A 36 -8.10 -2.08 -1.27
C LYS A 36 -8.18 -3.25 -0.28
N ILE A 37 -7.89 -2.99 0.99
CA ILE A 37 -8.06 -3.97 2.08
C ILE A 37 -9.54 -4.34 2.22
N ALA A 38 -10.45 -3.35 2.22
CA ALA A 38 -11.88 -3.61 2.34
C ALA A 38 -12.47 -4.37 1.11
N GLU A 39 -11.93 -4.14 -0.08
CA GLU A 39 -12.34 -4.80 -1.33
C GLU A 39 -11.74 -6.20 -1.49
N SER A 40 -10.65 -6.52 -0.78
CA SER A 40 -9.92 -7.77 -0.96
C SER A 40 -10.54 -8.93 -0.17
N PRO A 41 -10.67 -10.14 -0.76
CA PRO A 41 -11.14 -11.32 -0.04
C PRO A 41 -10.22 -11.74 1.12
N ASN A 42 -8.92 -11.42 1.06
CA ASN A 42 -7.96 -11.73 2.14
C ASN A 42 -7.62 -10.51 3.01
N GLY A 43 -8.25 -9.36 2.78
CA GLY A 43 -8.07 -8.15 3.57
C GLY A 43 -6.61 -7.71 3.69
N GLU A 44 -6.16 -7.45 4.92
CA GLU A 44 -4.77 -7.05 5.21
C GLU A 44 -3.74 -8.11 4.78
N ASN A 45 -4.13 -9.39 4.71
CA ASN A 45 -3.23 -10.50 4.37
C ASN A 45 -3.11 -10.73 2.86
N GLU A 46 -3.82 -9.96 2.04
CA GLU A 46 -3.73 -10.06 0.58
C GLU A 46 -2.29 -9.82 0.12
N GLU A 47 -1.78 -10.76 -0.67
CA GLU A 47 -0.43 -10.68 -1.22
C GLU A 47 -0.33 -9.60 -2.29
N VAL A 48 0.65 -8.72 -2.14
CA VAL A 48 1.01 -7.76 -3.16
C VAL A 48 2.10 -8.39 -4.04
N ILE A 49 1.70 -8.73 -5.26
CA ILE A 49 2.54 -9.43 -6.26
C ILE A 49 3.45 -8.50 -7.07
N VAL A 50 3.35 -7.19 -6.86
CA VAL A 50 4.19 -6.20 -7.54
C VAL A 50 5.46 -5.94 -6.73
N GLU A 51 6.54 -5.61 -7.43
CA GLU A 51 7.82 -5.23 -6.81
C GLU A 51 7.67 -4.00 -5.90
N GLU A 52 8.38 -4.00 -4.77
CA GLU A 52 8.25 -2.95 -3.75
C GLU A 52 8.54 -1.55 -4.30
N SER A 53 9.54 -1.42 -5.16
CA SER A 53 9.89 -0.14 -5.78
C SER A 53 8.74 0.44 -6.61
N GLN A 54 7.98 -0.41 -7.30
CA GLN A 54 6.82 0.01 -8.10
C GLN A 54 5.65 0.39 -7.19
N ALA A 55 5.39 -0.41 -6.16
CA ALA A 55 4.35 -0.11 -5.17
C ALA A 55 4.62 1.22 -4.47
N VAL A 56 5.85 1.46 -4.01
CA VAL A 56 6.25 2.70 -3.34
C VAL A 56 6.13 3.91 -4.29
N LEU A 57 6.55 3.77 -5.55
CA LEU A 57 6.39 4.85 -6.54
C LEU A 57 4.91 5.18 -6.79
N MET A 58 4.06 4.16 -6.90
CA MET A 58 2.62 4.33 -7.05
C MET A 58 2.01 5.04 -5.83
N LEU A 59 2.30 4.57 -4.62
CA LEU A 59 1.79 5.13 -3.37
C LEU A 59 2.26 6.57 -3.17
N SER A 60 3.52 6.87 -3.48
CA SER A 60 4.05 8.24 -3.48
C SER A 60 3.32 9.13 -4.49
N THR A 61 3.00 8.60 -5.68
CA THR A 61 2.22 9.35 -6.68
C THR A 61 0.80 9.63 -6.20
N ILE A 62 0.14 8.63 -5.59
CA ILE A 62 -1.21 8.77 -5.01
C ILE A 62 -1.21 9.79 -3.88
N HIS A 63 -0.21 9.75 -3.00
CA HIS A 63 -0.07 10.74 -1.93
C HIS A 63 0.07 12.17 -2.49
N ASN A 64 1.00 12.37 -3.41
CA ASN A 64 1.34 13.70 -3.95
C ASN A 64 0.28 14.29 -4.89
N ARG A 65 -0.43 13.46 -5.66
CA ARG A 65 -1.34 13.93 -6.73
C ARG A 65 -2.81 13.56 -6.49
N GLY A 66 -3.10 12.68 -5.53
CA GLY A 66 -4.38 11.99 -5.42
C GLY A 66 -4.55 10.91 -6.49
N VAL A 67 -5.52 10.01 -6.29
CA VAL A 67 -5.90 9.03 -7.32
C VAL A 67 -6.59 9.78 -8.45
N LYS A 68 -5.89 10.01 -9.57
CA LYS A 68 -6.58 10.30 -10.83
C LYS A 68 -7.13 8.97 -11.33
N GLY A 69 -8.46 8.85 -11.26
CA GLY A 69 -9.20 7.66 -11.66
C GLY A 69 -8.73 7.13 -13.02
N VAL A 70 -8.50 5.82 -13.04
CA VAL A 70 -8.55 4.97 -14.23
C VAL A 70 -9.64 3.96 -13.97
#